data_AF-A0A090TH23-F1
#
_entry.id   AF-A0A090TH23-F1
#
_cell.length_a   1.000
_cell.length_b   1.000
_cell.length_c   1.000
_cell.angle_alpha   90.00
_cell.angle_beta   90.00
_cell.angle_gamma   90.00
#
_symmetry.space_group_name_H-M   'P 1'
#
loop_
_entity.id
_entity.type
_entity.pdbx_description
1 polymer ?
#
loop_
_entity_poly.entity_id
_entity_poly.type
_entity_poly.pdbx_seq_one_letter_code
_entity_poly.pdbx_strand_id
1 'polypeptide(L)'
;MSTKKVYLVQLLNIAGVGPIFGPIMGALYGPAAMLWIVIGCIFAGAVHDYFSGMLSVRNGGASVPTITGRYLGNGAKHFMNIFAIVLLLLVGVVFVSAPAGMITNLVNDQMDMSMSMTTMVVIIFAYYIIATIVPVDKIIGRFYHCSVRCLSSCLLALSQRLHCQASTKSWAALKSVTCLPT
;
A
#
# COMPACT_ATOMS: atom_id res chain seq x y z
N MET A 1 -5.27 9.39 25.74
CA MET A 1 -4.69 8.28 24.94
C MET A 1 -3.17 8.44 24.89
N SER A 2 -2.40 7.36 24.88
CA SER A 2 -0.94 7.44 24.69
C SER A 2 -0.61 8.01 23.31
N THR A 3 0.29 8.98 23.25
CA THR A 3 0.74 9.67 22.02
C THR A 3 1.16 8.69 20.92
N LYS A 4 1.79 7.56 21.29
CA LYS A 4 2.21 6.52 20.35
C LYS A 4 1.03 5.82 19.65
N LYS A 5 -0.09 5.62 20.34
CA LYS A 5 -1.30 5.02 19.75
C LYS A 5 -1.96 5.98 18.75
N VAL A 6 -1.92 7.29 19.01
CA VAL A 6 -2.50 8.30 18.13
C VAL A 6 -1.76 8.37 16.79
N TYR A 7 -0.42 8.41 16.82
CA TYR A 7 0.40 8.38 15.61
C TYR A 7 0.19 7.09 14.80
N LEU A 8 0.07 5.95 15.47
CA LEU A 8 -0.12 4.66 14.78
C LEU A 8 -1.48 4.60 14.05
N VAL A 9 -2.53 5.17 14.65
CA VAL A 9 -3.85 5.27 14.00
C VAL A 9 -3.81 6.24 12.80
N GLN A 10 -3.13 7.37 12.91
CA GLN A 10 -2.97 8.32 11.79
C GLN A 10 -2.20 7.71 10.62
N LEU A 11 -1.11 6.98 10.91
CA LEU A 11 -0.33 6.28 9.88
C LEU A 11 -1.12 5.15 9.23
N LEU A 12 -1.98 4.45 9.97
CA LEU A 12 -2.86 3.43 9.39
C LEU A 12 -3.89 4.05 8.44
N ASN A 13 -4.38 5.26 8.74
CA ASN A 13 -5.36 5.95 7.90
C ASN A 13 -4.76 6.52 6.59
N ILE A 14 -3.44 6.74 6.55
CA ILE A 14 -2.72 7.10 5.30
C ILE A 14 -2.18 5.86 4.57
N ALA A 15 -1.94 4.76 5.30
CA ALA A 15 -1.45 3.49 4.76
C ALA A 15 -2.57 2.74 4.03
N GLY A 16 -2.84 3.17 2.79
CA GLY A 16 -3.72 2.47 1.85
C GLY A 16 -2.96 1.68 0.79
N VAL A 17 -3.53 1.64 -0.42
CA VAL A 17 -2.90 1.13 -1.65
C VAL A 17 -1.60 1.89 -1.98
N GLY A 18 -1.44 3.13 -1.48
CA GLY A 18 -0.34 4.04 -1.79
C GLY A 18 1.07 3.47 -1.57
N PRO A 19 1.46 3.04 -0.35
CA PRO A 19 2.81 2.52 -0.08
C PRO A 19 3.18 1.24 -0.86
N ILE A 20 2.19 0.47 -1.33
CA ILE A 20 2.42 -0.75 -2.11
C ILE A 20 2.54 -0.42 -3.59
N PHE A 21 1.56 0.27 -4.16
CA PHE A 21 1.52 0.54 -5.60
C PHE A 21 2.47 1.67 -6.02
N GLY A 22 2.79 2.61 -5.12
CA GLY A 22 3.71 3.71 -5.40
C GLY A 22 5.10 3.22 -5.86
N PRO A 23 5.80 2.39 -5.07
CA PRO A 23 7.10 1.84 -5.47
C PRO A 23 7.04 0.91 -6.69
N ILE A 24 5.97 0.13 -6.84
CA ILE A 24 5.79 -0.79 -7.98
C ILE A 24 5.65 0.01 -9.28
N MET A 25 4.80 1.05 -9.28
CA MET A 25 4.65 1.94 -10.43
C MET A 25 5.94 2.74 -10.67
N GLY A 26 6.60 3.21 -9.61
CA GLY A 26 7.90 3.87 -9.72
C GLY A 26 8.98 2.98 -10.36
N ALA A 27 9.00 1.68 -10.06
CA ALA A 27 9.90 0.72 -10.69
C ALA A 27 9.55 0.45 -12.16
N LEU A 28 8.26 0.42 -12.51
CA LEU A 28 7.77 0.19 -13.88
C LEU A 28 8.09 1.36 -14.83
N TYR A 29 7.93 2.61 -14.36
CA TYR A 29 8.12 3.82 -15.17
C TYR A 29 9.54 4.41 -15.08
N GLY A 30 10.46 3.73 -14.39
CA GLY A 30 11.87 4.11 -14.30
C GLY A 30 12.21 5.19 -13.27
N PRO A 31 13.49 5.58 -13.15
CA PRO A 31 14.00 6.40 -12.05
C PRO A 31 13.42 7.83 -11.99
N ALA A 32 12.96 8.37 -13.13
CA ALA A 32 12.31 9.67 -13.18
C ALA A 32 10.98 9.68 -12.40
N ALA A 33 10.21 8.58 -12.45
CA ALA A 33 8.95 8.45 -11.72
C ALA A 33 9.18 8.37 -10.19
N MET A 34 10.24 7.67 -9.76
CA MET A 34 10.60 7.58 -8.34
C MET A 34 11.00 8.95 -7.75
N LEU A 35 11.78 9.74 -8.49
CA LEU A 35 12.13 11.11 -8.08
C LEU A 35 10.90 12.01 -7.99
N TRP A 36 10.01 11.90 -8.98
CA TRP A 36 8.77 12.69 -9.01
C TRP A 36 7.83 12.33 -7.86
N ILE A 37 7.67 11.05 -7.51
CA ILE A 37 6.84 10.63 -6.38
C ILE A 37 7.35 11.25 -5.07
N VAL A 38 8.67 11.23 -4.82
CA VAL A 38 9.25 11.81 -3.61
C VAL A 38 9.04 13.33 -3.57
N ILE A 39 9.34 14.02 -4.66
CA ILE A 39 9.18 15.48 -4.76
C ILE A 39 7.70 15.87 -4.63
N GLY A 40 6.81 15.14 -5.32
CA GLY A 40 5.36 15.35 -5.28
C GLY A 40 4.78 15.16 -3.88
N CYS A 41 5.20 14.13 -3.14
CA CYS A 41 4.76 13.91 -1.75
C CYS A 41 5.18 15.06 -0.82
N ILE A 42 6.36 15.65 -1.03
CA ILE A 42 6.85 16.78 -0.22
C ILE A 42 6.03 18.04 -0.56
N PHE A 43 5.93 18.41 -1.83
CA PHE A 43 5.33 19.69 -2.22
C PHE A 43 3.80 19.68 -2.25
N ALA A 44 3.17 18.59 -2.72
CA ALA A 44 1.71 18.52 -2.77
C ALA A 44 1.13 17.94 -1.48
N GLY A 45 1.72 16.85 -0.96
CA GLY A 45 1.22 16.16 0.22
C GLY A 45 1.45 16.95 1.51
N ALA A 46 2.72 17.23 1.85
CA ALA A 46 3.04 17.87 3.13
C ALA A 46 2.42 19.27 3.25
N VAL A 47 2.37 20.02 2.14
CA VAL A 47 1.74 21.35 2.10
C VAL A 47 0.23 21.27 2.26
N HIS A 48 -0.45 20.32 1.60
CA HIS A 48 -1.90 20.13 1.75
C HIS A 48 -2.29 19.72 3.17
N ASP A 49 -1.53 18.83 3.80
CA ASP A 49 -1.75 18.40 5.18
C ASP A 49 -1.48 19.53 6.18
N TYR A 50 -0.42 20.33 5.96
CA TYR A 50 -0.13 21.52 6.75
C TYR A 50 -1.26 22.56 6.66
N PHE A 51 -1.75 22.86 5.44
CA PHE A 51 -2.86 23.79 5.25
C PHE A 51 -4.14 23.31 5.92
N SER A 52 -4.51 22.04 5.72
CA SER A 52 -5.70 21.45 6.32
C SER A 52 -5.63 21.43 7.85
N GLY A 53 -4.45 21.11 8.41
CA GLY A 53 -4.20 21.14 9.84
C GLY A 53 -4.27 22.56 10.42
N MET A 54 -3.60 23.53 9.80
CA MET A 54 -3.58 24.92 10.27
C MET A 54 -4.96 25.58 10.19
N LEU A 55 -5.74 25.27 9.14
CA LEU A 55 -7.13 25.71 9.00
C LEU A 55 -8.03 25.11 10.10
N SER A 56 -7.84 23.82 10.42
CA SER A 56 -8.62 23.16 11.47
C SER A 56 -8.30 23.72 12.86
N VAL A 57 -7.02 23.90 13.21
CA VAL A 57 -6.59 24.46 14.51
C VAL A 57 -7.13 25.88 14.73
N ARG A 58 -7.08 26.74 13.70
CA ARG A 58 -7.62 28.10 13.77
C ARG A 58 -9.14 28.15 13.92
N ASN A 59 -9.85 27.08 13.57
CA ASN A 59 -11.30 26.96 13.65
C ASN A 59 -11.77 26.04 14.79
N GLY A 60 -10.93 25.79 15.80
CA GLY A 60 -11.30 24.98 16.96
C GLY A 60 -11.45 23.48 16.66
N GLY A 61 -10.74 22.97 15.66
CA GLY A 61 -10.76 21.55 15.27
C GLY A 61 -11.91 21.17 14.34
N ALA A 62 -12.53 22.14 13.67
CA ALA A 62 -13.62 21.86 12.73
C ALA A 62 -13.16 21.03 11.51
N SER A 63 -14.07 20.22 10.97
CA SER A 63 -13.82 19.44 9.74
C SER A 63 -13.80 20.34 8.50
N VAL A 64 -13.05 19.96 7.47
CA VAL A 64 -12.89 20.74 6.23
C VAL A 64 -14.23 21.16 5.61
N PRO A 65 -15.25 20.28 5.47
CA PRO A 65 -16.57 20.68 4.95
C PRO A 65 -17.28 21.72 5.82
N THR A 66 -17.07 21.66 7.14
CA THR A 66 -17.67 22.59 8.11
C THR A 66 -16.99 23.95 8.04
N ILE A 67 -15.67 23.98 7.87
CA ILE A 67 -14.88 25.21 7.68
C ILE A 67 -15.31 25.89 6.37
N THR A 68 -15.38 25.15 5.27
CA THR A 68 -15.84 25.68 3.99
C THR A 68 -17.27 26.22 4.08
N GLY A 69 -18.16 25.55 4.82
CA GLY A 69 -19.51 26.07 5.05
C GLY A 69 -19.57 27.38 5.85
N ARG A 70 -18.64 27.57 6.79
CA ARG A 70 -18.57 28.76 7.65
C ARG A 70 -18.07 29.99 6.89
N TYR A 71 -17.12 29.82 5.98
CA TYR A 71 -16.50 30.93 5.23
C TYR A 71 -17.10 31.16 3.85
N LEU A 72 -17.62 30.12 3.19
CA LEU A 72 -18.09 30.15 1.80
C LEU A 72 -19.62 29.97 1.67
N GLY A 73 -20.31 29.77 2.80
CA GLY A 73 -21.76 29.66 2.87
C GLY A 73 -22.32 28.23 2.74
N ASN A 74 -23.63 28.09 2.92
CA ASN A 74 -24.28 26.79 3.03
C ASN A 74 -24.26 25.98 1.71
N GLY A 75 -24.24 26.64 0.55
CA GLY A 75 -24.15 25.97 -0.76
C GLY A 75 -22.82 25.22 -0.95
N ALA A 76 -21.70 25.87 -0.62
CA ALA A 76 -20.37 25.26 -0.70
C ALA A 76 -20.20 24.10 0.30
N LYS A 77 -20.84 24.20 1.48
CA LYS A 77 -20.88 23.11 2.47
C LYS A 77 -21.49 21.84 1.89
N HIS A 78 -22.67 21.95 1.27
CA HIS A 78 -23.37 20.80 0.69
C HIS A 78 -22.60 20.20 -0.48
N PHE A 79 -22.02 21.03 -1.35
CA PHE A 79 -21.15 20.56 -2.43
C PHE A 79 -19.95 19.77 -1.89
N MET A 80 -19.24 20.30 -0.90
CA MET A 80 -18.08 19.61 -0.32
C MET A 80 -18.44 18.31 0.40
N ASN A 81 -19.61 18.25 1.04
CA ASN A 81 -20.08 17.04 1.70
C ASN A 81 -20.44 15.93 0.68
N ILE A 82 -21.10 16.29 -0.42
CA ILE A 82 -21.39 15.36 -1.52
C ILE A 82 -20.09 14.87 -2.15
N PHE A 83 -19.16 15.78 -2.43
CA PHE A 83 -17.84 15.44 -2.97
C PHE A 83 -17.07 14.47 -2.07
N ALA A 84 -17.09 14.69 -0.75
CA ALA A 84 -16.46 13.80 0.22
C ALA A 84 -17.10 12.39 0.22
N ILE A 85 -18.43 12.29 0.15
CA ILE A 85 -19.13 11.00 0.07
C ILE A 85 -18.74 10.24 -1.21
N VAL A 86 -18.72 10.92 -2.34
CA VAL A 86 -18.32 10.32 -3.63
C VAL A 86 -16.87 9.85 -3.59
N LEU A 87 -15.96 10.65 -3.02
CA LEU A 87 -14.56 10.24 -2.86
C LEU A 87 -14.43 9.02 -1.94
N LEU A 88 -15.16 8.97 -0.82
CA LEU A 88 -15.15 7.82 0.08
C LEU A 88 -15.66 6.55 -0.61
N LEU A 89 -16.67 6.66 -1.47
CA LEU A 89 -17.16 5.54 -2.28
C LEU A 89 -16.11 5.11 -3.31
N LEU A 90 -15.50 6.05 -4.03
CA LEU A 90 -14.48 5.77 -5.05
C LEU A 90 -13.27 5.06 -4.43
N VAL A 91 -12.81 5.51 -3.26
CA VAL A 91 -11.73 4.85 -2.51
C VAL A 91 -12.11 3.41 -2.15
N GLY A 92 -13.36 3.17 -1.70
CA GLY A 92 -13.85 1.82 -1.43
C GLY A 92 -13.75 0.89 -2.65
N VAL A 93 -14.10 1.38 -3.85
CA VAL A 93 -13.98 0.60 -5.09
C VAL A 93 -12.51 0.32 -5.44
N VAL A 94 -11.63 1.31 -5.29
CA VAL A 94 -10.18 1.16 -5.56
C VAL A 94 -9.53 0.12 -4.64
N PHE A 95 -9.93 0.06 -3.37
CA PHE A 95 -9.42 -0.96 -2.44
C PHE A 95 -9.81 -2.39 -2.82
N VAL A 96 -10.93 -2.58 -3.53
CA VAL A 96 -11.34 -3.89 -4.04
C VAL A 96 -10.66 -4.21 -5.38
N SER A 97 -10.63 -3.24 -6.29
CA SER A 97 -10.14 -3.48 -7.65
C SER A 97 -8.62 -3.62 -7.73
N ALA A 98 -7.86 -2.92 -6.89
CA ALA A 98 -6.40 -2.93 -6.94
C ALA A 98 -5.79 -4.31 -6.57
N PRO A 99 -6.20 -4.98 -5.46
CA PRO A 99 -5.75 -6.35 -5.19
C PRO A 99 -6.28 -7.37 -6.20
N ALA A 100 -7.53 -7.18 -6.69
CA ALA A 100 -8.13 -8.08 -7.67
C ALA A 100 -7.37 -8.10 -8.99
N GLY A 101 -6.92 -6.92 -9.46
CA GLY A 101 -6.06 -6.83 -10.64
C GLY A 101 -4.74 -7.57 -10.45
N MET A 102 -4.08 -7.42 -9.30
CA MET A 102 -2.82 -8.12 -9.05
C MET A 102 -2.98 -9.65 -9.02
N ILE A 103 -4.00 -10.16 -8.32
CA ILE A 103 -4.24 -11.61 -8.23
C ILE A 103 -4.61 -12.19 -9.60
N THR A 104 -5.42 -11.48 -10.40
CA THR A 104 -5.83 -11.96 -11.73
C THR A 104 -4.62 -12.12 -12.66
N ASN A 105 -3.70 -11.17 -12.67
CA ASN A 105 -2.48 -11.27 -13.48
C ASN A 105 -1.62 -12.46 -13.04
N LEU A 106 -1.41 -12.63 -11.73
CA LEU A 106 -0.61 -13.74 -11.19
C LEU A 106 -1.25 -15.11 -11.47
N VAL A 107 -2.58 -15.24 -11.38
CA VAL A 107 -3.28 -16.52 -11.65
C VAL A 107 -3.23 -16.88 -13.13
N ASN A 108 -3.43 -15.91 -14.02
CA ASN A 108 -3.38 -16.14 -15.46
C ASN A 108 -1.96 -16.52 -15.91
N ASP A 109 -0.92 -15.94 -15.32
CA ASP A 109 0.48 -16.24 -15.67
C ASP A 109 0.97 -17.60 -15.14
N GLN A 110 0.43 -18.08 -14.01
CA GLN A 110 0.92 -19.31 -13.36
C GLN A 110 0.07 -20.55 -13.59
N MET A 111 -1.23 -20.39 -13.88
CA MET A 111 -2.18 -21.51 -13.90
C MET A 111 -2.79 -21.78 -15.29
N ASP A 112 -2.38 -21.07 -16.35
CA ASP A 112 -2.87 -21.19 -17.74
C ASP A 112 -4.42 -21.21 -17.87
N MET A 113 -5.14 -20.72 -16.86
CA MET A 113 -6.59 -20.60 -16.85
C MET A 113 -6.95 -19.16 -17.17
N SER A 114 -7.62 -18.93 -18.31
CA SER A 114 -8.07 -17.59 -18.71
C SER A 114 -9.30 -17.14 -17.88
N MET A 115 -9.07 -16.69 -16.66
CA MET A 115 -10.12 -16.12 -15.83
C MET A 115 -10.31 -14.64 -16.17
N SER A 116 -11.55 -14.26 -16.47
CA SER A 116 -11.90 -12.86 -16.71
C SER A 116 -11.72 -12.02 -15.44
N MET A 117 -11.18 -10.81 -15.60
CA MET A 117 -10.98 -9.84 -14.52
C MET A 117 -12.28 -9.59 -13.74
N THR A 118 -13.43 -9.58 -14.42
CA THR A 118 -14.75 -9.40 -13.80
C THR A 118 -15.08 -10.54 -12.82
N THR A 119 -14.73 -11.79 -13.17
CA THR A 119 -15.00 -12.95 -12.31
C THR A 119 -14.18 -12.88 -11.02
N MET A 120 -12.91 -12.50 -11.11
CA MET A 120 -12.06 -12.31 -9.92
C MET A 120 -12.51 -11.13 -9.05
N VAL A 121 -12.94 -10.02 -9.66
CA VAL A 121 -13.49 -8.88 -8.92
C VAL A 121 -14.77 -9.28 -8.17
N VAL A 122 -15.67 -10.05 -8.77
CA VAL A 122 -16.90 -10.53 -8.12
C VAL A 122 -16.58 -11.45 -6.94
N ILE A 123 -15.62 -12.38 -7.11
CA ILE A 123 -15.19 -13.29 -6.03
C ILE A 123 -14.58 -12.51 -4.86
N ILE A 124 -13.71 -11.53 -5.15
CA ILE A 124 -13.05 -10.70 -4.14
C ILE A 124 -14.06 -9.75 -3.48
N PHE A 125 -14.99 -9.18 -4.24
CA PHE A 125 -16.04 -8.34 -3.68
C PHE A 125 -16.96 -9.12 -2.75
N ALA A 126 -17.33 -10.36 -3.12
CA ALA A 126 -18.06 -11.27 -2.23
C ALA A 126 -17.26 -11.58 -0.95
N TYR A 127 -15.95 -11.81 -1.08
CA TYR A 127 -15.05 -11.96 0.07
C TYR A 127 -15.04 -10.70 0.97
N TYR A 128 -14.98 -9.49 0.41
CA TYR A 128 -15.02 -8.24 1.17
C TYR A 128 -16.34 -8.07 1.94
N ILE A 129 -17.48 -8.42 1.34
CA ILE A 129 -18.79 -8.42 2.02
C ILE A 129 -18.80 -9.42 3.19
N ILE A 130 -18.21 -10.60 3.00
CA ILE A 130 -18.11 -11.61 4.07
C ILE A 130 -17.15 -11.14 5.18
N ALA A 131 -16.03 -10.52 4.81
CA ALA A 131 -15.02 -10.02 5.75
C ALA A 131 -15.50 -8.81 6.58
N THR A 132 -16.49 -8.04 6.12
CA THR A 132 -17.12 -6.99 6.94
C THR A 132 -18.12 -7.56 7.93
N ILE A 133 -18.75 -8.70 7.64
CA ILE A 133 -19.70 -9.38 8.54
C ILE A 133 -18.97 -10.25 9.57
N VAL A 134 -17.90 -10.96 9.18
CA VAL A 134 -17.05 -11.76 10.05
C VAL A 134 -15.78 -10.96 10.34
N PRO A 135 -15.55 -10.44 11.56
CA PRO A 135 -14.38 -9.61 11.86
C PRO A 135 -13.08 -10.44 11.78
N VAL A 136 -12.52 -10.51 10.57
CA VAL A 136 -11.31 -11.27 10.23
C VAL A 136 -10.10 -10.78 11.05
N ASP A 137 -10.08 -9.50 11.43
CA ASP A 137 -9.05 -8.88 12.26
C ASP A 137 -8.78 -9.63 13.58
N LYS A 138 -9.81 -10.27 14.15
CA LYS A 138 -9.68 -11.05 15.39
C LYS A 138 -9.04 -12.43 15.18
N ILE A 139 -9.26 -13.04 14.02
CA ILE A 139 -8.74 -14.35 13.66
C ILE A 139 -7.29 -14.23 13.16
N ILE A 140 -7.02 -13.21 12.34
CA ILE A 140 -5.68 -12.97 11.76
C ILE A 140 -4.65 -12.66 12.85
N GLY A 141 -4.99 -11.86 13.88
CA GLY A 141 -4.05 -11.49 14.96
C GLY A 141 -3.50 -12.69 15.77
N ARG A 142 -4.22 -13.81 15.81
CA ARG A 142 -3.76 -15.05 16.46
C ARG A 142 -2.85 -15.89 15.55
N PHE A 143 -2.98 -15.75 14.23
CA PHE A 143 -2.18 -16.49 13.23
C PHE A 143 -0.87 -15.79 12.86
N TYR A 144 -0.83 -14.45 12.91
CA TYR A 144 0.39 -13.67 12.59
C TYR A 144 1.60 -14.03 13.46
N HIS A 145 1.39 -14.40 14.74
CA HIS A 145 2.48 -14.84 15.62
C HIS A 145 3.12 -16.18 15.20
N CYS A 146 2.36 -17.07 14.54
CA CYS A 146 2.90 -18.32 14.00
C CYS A 146 3.65 -18.10 12.68
N SER A 147 3.07 -17.31 11.76
CA SER A 147 3.68 -17.06 10.44
C SER A 147 5.00 -16.28 10.54
N VAL A 148 5.12 -15.30 11.44
CA VAL A 148 6.38 -14.53 11.62
C VAL A 148 7.51 -15.41 12.17
N ARG A 149 7.19 -16.38 13.04
CA ARG A 149 8.19 -17.31 13.59
C ARG A 149 8.70 -18.29 12.53
N CYS A 150 7.82 -18.74 11.63
CA CYS A 150 8.17 -19.62 10.52
C CYS A 150 8.89 -18.89 9.38
N LEU A 151 8.53 -17.62 9.14
CA LEU A 151 9.18 -16.80 8.11
C LEU A 151 10.58 -16.36 8.55
N SER A 152 10.79 -16.05 9.83
CA SER A 152 12.12 -15.75 10.38
C SER A 152 13.07 -16.94 10.26
N SER A 153 12.63 -18.16 10.58
CA SER A 153 13.44 -19.37 10.39
C SER A 153 13.73 -19.66 8.91
N CYS A 154 12.78 -19.40 8.01
CA CYS A 154 12.96 -19.54 6.57
C CYS A 154 13.94 -18.49 5.99
N LEU A 155 13.89 -17.24 6.46
CA LEU A 155 14.82 -16.17 6.05
C LEU A 155 16.25 -16.42 6.55
N LEU A 156 16.42 -16.94 7.77
CA LEU A 156 17.74 -17.37 8.25
C LEU A 156 18.30 -18.52 7.38
N ALA A 157 17.46 -19.49 7.01
CA ALA A 157 17.86 -20.58 6.12
C ALA A 157 18.20 -20.10 4.69
N LEU A 158 17.48 -19.11 4.18
CA LEU A 158 17.75 -18.52 2.86
C LEU A 158 19.01 -17.63 2.88
N SER A 159 19.25 -16.88 3.96
CA SER A 159 20.47 -16.09 4.18
C SER A 159 21.72 -16.98 4.24
N GLN A 160 21.64 -18.14 4.89
CA GLN A 160 22.70 -19.14 4.90
C GLN A 160 22.95 -19.76 3.52
N ARG A 161 21.88 -20.00 2.73
CA ARG A 161 22.02 -20.50 1.35
C ARG A 161 22.62 -19.46 0.39
N LEU A 162 22.30 -18.18 0.55
CA LEU A 162 22.87 -17.08 -0.25
C LEU A 162 24.36 -16.86 0.05
N HIS A 163 24.78 -16.95 1.32
CA HIS A 163 26.21 -16.93 1.68
C HIS A 163 26.99 -18.11 1.06
N CYS A 164 26.37 -19.29 0.96
CA CYS A 164 26.98 -20.48 0.37
C CYS A 164 27.09 -20.40 -1.18
N GLN A 165 26.09 -19.80 -1.85
CA GLN A 165 26.13 -19.49 -3.29
C GLN A 165 27.16 -18.40 -3.64
N ALA A 166 27.33 -17.38 -2.78
CA ALA A 166 28.31 -16.32 -2.99
C ALA A 166 29.77 -16.82 -2.87
N SER A 167 30.04 -17.74 -1.95
CA SER A 167 31.39 -18.31 -1.76
C SER A 167 31.80 -19.24 -2.91
N THR A 168 30.86 -20.01 -3.47
CA THR A 168 31.13 -20.97 -4.56
C THR A 168 31.30 -20.30 -5.94
N LYS A 169 30.56 -19.21 -6.24
CA LYS A 169 30.75 -18.45 -7.49
C LYS A 169 32.08 -17.69 -7.53
N SER A 170 32.58 -17.23 -6.39
CA SER A 170 33.88 -16.53 -6.30
C SER A 170 35.06 -17.46 -6.66
N TRP A 171 35.03 -18.72 -6.20
CA TRP A 171 36.05 -19.73 -6.55
C TRP A 171 35.93 -20.25 -8.00
N ALA A 172 34.72 -20.30 -8.56
CA ALA A 172 34.52 -20.65 -9.98
C ALA A 172 35.05 -19.54 -10.93
N ALA A 173 34.90 -18.28 -10.54
CA ALA A 173 35.44 -17.14 -11.29
C ALA A 173 36.98 -16.99 -11.17
N LEU A 174 37.59 -17.42 -10.05
CA LEU A 174 39.05 -17.41 -9.91
C LEU A 174 39.75 -18.53 -10.71
N LYS A 175 39.07 -19.67 -10.94
CA LYS A 175 39.59 -20.76 -11.78
C LYS A 175 39.58 -20.48 -13.27
N SER A 176 38.74 -19.56 -13.76
CA SER A 176 38.71 -19.18 -15.18
C SER A 176 39.73 -18.09 -15.57
N VAL A 177 40.30 -17.37 -14.60
CA VAL A 177 41.31 -16.31 -14.84
C VAL A 177 42.75 -16.84 -14.83
N THR A 178 43.00 -18.02 -14.25
CA THR A 178 44.34 -18.63 -14.16
C THR A 178 44.67 -19.60 -15.29
N CYS A 179 43.76 -19.83 -16.25
CA CYS A 179 44.01 -20.63 -17.46
C CYS A 179 43.91 -19.76 -18.72
N LEU A 180 44.81 -18.78 -18.88
CA LEU A 180 45.16 -18.24 -20.19
C LEU A 180 46.43 -18.96 -20.67
N PRO A 181 46.39 -19.73 -21.78
CA PRO A 181 47.60 -20.28 -22.38
C PRO A 181 48.35 -19.19 -23.16
N THR A 182 49.68 -19.16 -22.99
CA THR A 182 50.62 -18.78 -24.04
C THR A 182 50.49 -19.68 -25.25
#